data_AF-A0A284RWE7-F1
#
_entry.id   AF-A0A284RWE7-F1
#
_cell.length_a   1.000
_cell.length_b   1.000
_cell.length_c   1.000
_cell.angle_alpha   90.00
_cell.angle_beta   90.00
_cell.angle_gamma   90.00
#
_symmetry.space_group_name_H-M   'P 1'
#
loop_
_entity.id
_entity.type
_entity.pdbx_description
1 polymer ?
#
loop_
_entity_poly.entity_id
_entity_poly.type
_entity_poly.pdbx_seq_one_letter_code
_entity_poly.pdbx_strand_id
1 'polypeptide(L)'
;MARPKKYSTAEERRQAKRESNNRSYSKNRDKTSHRRKEKYRNNKHRQRHTRVSPIKTARAPQPVKEVLSSETPATQPAQRVLTTLRGCSSVVEQRFTALLLKRSVKDFARDLLRDYCTGSDSQMGHAELFSAPLDRVNALQETHAEVMAEFLQADGCSDAYRDLEQLDNRIDSLVKALEDMFCYALEGPAALVQAYNRRTLYWQSL
;
A
#
# COMPACT_ATOMS: atom_id res chain seq x y z
N MET A 1 -17.40 62.46 2.11
CA MET A 1 -18.04 61.39 1.31
C MET A 1 -17.19 60.13 1.41
N ALA A 2 -17.73 59.02 1.91
CA ALA A 2 -16.99 57.76 2.07
C ALA A 2 -16.77 57.07 0.73
N ARG A 3 -15.59 56.46 0.52
CA ARG A 3 -15.25 55.78 -0.74
C ARG A 3 -16.08 54.48 -0.87
N PRO A 4 -16.78 54.26 -2.01
CA PRO A 4 -17.57 53.06 -2.21
C PRO A 4 -16.74 51.78 -2.11
N LYS A 5 -17.30 50.73 -1.51
CA LYS A 5 -16.65 49.41 -1.42
C LYS A 5 -16.61 48.78 -2.81
N LYS A 6 -15.45 48.23 -3.18
CA LYS A 6 -15.20 47.56 -4.47
C LYS A 6 -16.06 46.31 -4.70
N TYR A 7 -16.52 45.67 -3.62
CA TYR A 7 -17.41 44.51 -3.66
C TYR A 7 -18.55 44.74 -2.67
N SER A 8 -19.77 44.51 -3.13
CA SER A 8 -21.01 44.70 -2.38
C SER A 8 -21.31 43.53 -1.45
N THR A 9 -20.97 42.31 -1.88
CA THR A 9 -21.21 41.07 -1.13
C THR A 9 -19.93 40.29 -0.84
N ALA A 10 -19.98 39.42 0.18
CA ALA A 10 -18.87 38.51 0.49
C ALA A 10 -18.66 37.47 -0.63
N GLU A 11 -19.71 37.13 -1.36
CA GLU A 11 -19.68 36.18 -2.47
C GLU A 11 -18.96 36.76 -3.68
N GLU A 12 -19.26 38.01 -4.02
CA GLU A 12 -18.59 38.76 -5.08
C GLU A 12 -17.08 38.87 -4.83
N ARG A 13 -16.68 39.09 -3.57
CA ARG A 13 -15.27 39.08 -3.17
C ARG A 13 -14.63 37.70 -3.34
N ARG A 14 -15.33 36.62 -2.98
CA ARG A 14 -14.84 35.23 -3.15
C ARG A 14 -14.66 34.91 -4.63
N GLN A 15 -15.62 35.29 -5.47
CA GLN A 15 -15.57 35.05 -6.91
C GLN A 15 -14.43 35.84 -7.57
N ALA A 16 -14.30 37.14 -7.27
CA ALA A 16 -13.20 37.96 -7.79
C ALA A 16 -11.82 37.40 -7.40
N LYS A 17 -11.68 36.84 -6.19
CA LYS A 17 -10.44 36.19 -5.75
C LYS A 17 -10.18 34.87 -6.47
N ARG A 18 -11.21 34.05 -6.70
CA ARG A 18 -11.11 32.81 -7.50
C ARG A 18 -10.67 33.12 -8.93
N GLU A 19 -11.28 34.11 -9.58
CA GLU A 19 -10.93 34.53 -10.93
C GLU A 19 -9.50 35.08 -11.02
N SER A 20 -9.10 35.92 -10.07
CA SER A 20 -7.71 36.42 -9.99
C SER A 20 -6.70 35.28 -9.82
N ASN A 21 -7.00 34.31 -8.95
CA ASN A 21 -6.14 33.14 -8.76
C ASN A 21 -6.08 32.28 -10.02
N ASN A 22 -7.20 32.07 -10.71
CA ASN A 22 -7.26 31.27 -11.93
C ASN A 22 -6.46 31.93 -13.08
N ARG A 23 -6.56 33.26 -13.24
CA ARG A 23 -5.74 34.03 -14.19
C ARG A 23 -4.25 33.96 -13.88
N SER A 24 -3.88 34.06 -12.60
CA SER A 24 -2.48 33.91 -12.18
C SER A 24 -1.95 32.49 -12.41
N TYR A 25 -2.76 31.48 -12.11
CA TYR A 25 -2.40 30.07 -12.25
C TYR A 25 -2.23 29.67 -13.72
N SER A 26 -3.18 30.04 -14.58
CA SER A 26 -3.09 29.81 -16.03
C SER A 26 -1.83 30.45 -16.63
N LYS A 27 -1.52 31.71 -16.27
CA LYS A 27 -0.31 32.40 -16.75
C LYS A 27 1.00 31.76 -16.29
N ASN A 28 1.01 31.15 -15.11
CA ASN A 28 2.22 30.57 -14.51
C ASN A 28 2.23 29.03 -14.54
N ARG A 29 1.27 28.40 -15.22
CA ARG A 29 1.11 26.94 -15.25
C ARG A 29 2.36 26.26 -15.77
N ASP A 30 2.88 26.73 -16.90
CA ASP A 30 4.03 26.11 -17.55
C ASP A 30 5.32 26.36 -16.80
N LYS A 31 5.51 27.56 -16.24
CA LYS A 31 6.66 27.88 -15.36
C LYS A 31 6.66 26.99 -14.11
N THR A 32 5.49 26.78 -13.51
CA THR A 32 5.33 25.93 -12.34
C THR A 32 5.60 24.47 -12.68
N SER A 33 5.09 23.99 -13.81
CA SER A 33 5.33 22.63 -14.32
C SER A 33 6.81 22.41 -14.64
N HIS A 34 7.45 23.34 -15.34
CA HIS A 34 8.87 23.31 -15.68
C HIS A 34 9.75 23.26 -14.41
N ARG A 35 9.51 24.15 -13.45
CA ARG A 35 10.24 24.17 -12.17
C ARG A 35 10.09 22.86 -11.40
N ARG A 36 8.90 22.24 -11.43
CA ARG A 36 8.68 20.93 -10.82
C ARG A 36 9.49 19.85 -11.53
N LYS A 37 9.42 19.77 -12.87
CA LYS A 37 10.19 18.80 -13.67
C LYS A 37 11.70 18.95 -13.45
N GLU A 38 12.20 20.18 -13.39
CA GLU A 38 13.61 20.47 -13.13
C GLU A 38 14.05 20.02 -11.72
N LYS A 39 13.22 20.28 -10.70
CA LYS A 39 13.46 19.77 -9.33
C LYS A 39 13.53 18.24 -9.30
N TYR A 40 12.62 17.54 -9.99
CA TYR A 40 12.66 16.09 -10.10
C TYR A 40 13.92 15.60 -10.82
N ARG A 41 14.34 16.26 -11.91
CA ARG A 41 15.55 15.92 -12.65
C ARG A 41 16.80 16.09 -11.80
N ASN A 42 16.91 17.18 -11.06
CA ASN A 42 18.04 17.45 -10.17
C ASN A 42 18.08 16.46 -8.99
N ASN A 43 16.93 16.07 -8.43
CA ASN A 43 16.88 15.08 -7.36
C ASN A 43 17.31 13.68 -7.87
N LYS A 44 16.87 13.30 -9.07
CA LYS A 44 17.29 12.06 -9.74
C LYS A 44 18.80 12.05 -10.03
N HIS A 45 19.37 13.18 -10.45
CA HIS A 45 20.80 13.29 -10.70
C HIS A 45 21.63 13.19 -9.40
N ARG A 46 21.15 13.82 -8.32
CA ARG A 46 21.79 13.79 -7.01
C ARG A 46 21.80 12.38 -6.39
N GLN A 47 20.74 11.59 -6.59
CA GLN A 47 20.70 10.17 -6.20
C GLN A 47 21.64 9.27 -7.01
N ARG A 48 21.99 9.64 -8.25
CA ARG A 48 22.95 8.88 -9.07
C ARG A 48 24.39 9.16 -8.68
N HIS A 49 24.72 10.37 -8.23
CA HIS A 49 26.08 10.74 -7.81
C HIS A 49 26.49 10.20 -6.44
N THR A 50 25.55 9.80 -5.58
CA THR A 50 25.86 9.19 -4.27
C THR A 50 26.17 7.68 -4.33
N ARG A 51 26.16 7.05 -5.52
CA ARG A 51 26.49 5.62 -5.71
C ARG A 51 27.94 5.34 -6.10
N VAL A 52 28.87 6.23 -5.77
CA VAL A 52 30.31 5.96 -5.89
C VAL A 52 30.96 6.30 -4.54
N SER A 53 31.31 5.28 -3.76
CA SER A 53 32.23 5.43 -2.63
C SER A 53 33.64 5.70 -3.15
N PRO A 54 34.47 6.48 -2.42
CA PRO A 54 35.50 5.78 -1.64
C PRO A 54 35.92 6.45 -0.31
N ILE A 55 36.35 5.58 0.62
CA ILE A 55 37.54 5.64 1.49
C ILE A 55 37.70 6.78 2.52
N LYS A 56 38.10 6.33 3.73
CA LYS A 56 38.49 7.05 4.94
C LYS A 56 39.67 8.02 4.72
N THR A 57 39.59 9.24 5.27
CA THR A 57 40.76 10.01 5.75
C THR A 57 40.36 10.96 6.88
N ALA A 58 41.30 11.16 7.81
CA ALA A 58 41.15 11.85 9.09
C ALA A 58 41.33 13.39 9.01
N ARG A 59 40.64 14.07 9.95
CA ARG A 59 40.95 15.32 10.68
C ARG A 59 41.10 16.66 9.91
N ALA A 60 40.22 17.62 10.25
CA ALA A 60 40.58 18.94 10.83
C ALA A 60 39.33 19.66 11.40
N PRO A 61 39.43 20.36 12.55
CA PRO A 61 38.30 21.01 13.22
C PRO A 61 37.94 22.34 12.55
N GLN A 62 36.63 22.57 12.35
CA GLN A 62 36.07 23.84 11.86
C GLN A 62 35.43 24.61 13.03
N PRO A 63 35.46 25.95 13.00
CA PRO A 63 35.18 26.78 14.17
C PRO A 63 33.70 26.79 14.54
N VAL A 64 33.46 26.76 15.85
CA VAL A 64 32.17 26.96 16.49
C VAL A 64 31.53 28.26 16.03
N LYS A 65 30.44 28.14 15.25
CA LYS A 65 29.38 29.14 15.27
C LYS A 65 28.34 28.67 16.27
N GLU A 66 28.34 29.33 17.44
CA GLU A 66 27.19 29.37 18.32
C GLU A 66 25.96 29.78 17.51
N VAL A 67 25.11 28.81 17.21
CA VAL A 67 23.72 29.07 16.87
C VAL A 67 22.92 28.26 17.86
N LEU A 68 22.60 28.94 18.94
CA LEU A 68 21.44 28.79 19.80
C LEU A 68 20.69 27.45 19.61
N SER A 69 20.90 26.56 20.57
CA SER A 69 20.03 25.41 20.82
C SER A 69 18.57 25.87 20.88
N SER A 70 17.84 25.71 19.78
CA SER A 70 16.41 25.51 19.83
C SER A 70 16.21 24.00 19.86
N GLU A 71 16.17 23.44 21.06
CA GLU A 71 15.51 22.16 21.30
C GLU A 71 14.06 22.31 20.84
N THR A 72 13.75 21.80 19.65
CA THR A 72 12.38 21.52 19.25
C THR A 72 12.08 20.05 19.54
N PRO A 73 11.36 19.72 20.63
CA PRO A 73 10.72 18.42 20.76
C PRO A 73 9.40 18.45 19.97
N ALA A 74 9.45 18.32 18.65
CA ALA A 74 8.21 18.33 17.84
C ALA A 74 8.19 17.37 16.62
N THR A 75 9.15 16.46 16.49
CA THR A 75 9.20 15.48 15.36
C THR A 75 8.65 14.09 15.75
N GLN A 76 8.29 13.86 17.02
CA GLN A 76 7.97 12.52 17.53
C GLN A 76 6.61 11.90 17.15
N PRO A 77 5.50 12.63 16.93
CA PRO A 77 4.20 11.96 16.79
C PRO A 77 4.07 11.21 15.45
N ALA A 78 4.46 11.82 14.32
CA ALA A 78 4.35 11.19 13.01
C ALA A 78 5.26 9.95 12.87
N GLN A 79 6.50 10.02 13.35
CA GLN A 79 7.41 8.87 13.33
C GLN A 79 6.92 7.72 14.22
N ARG A 80 6.34 8.03 15.39
CA ARG A 80 5.73 7.00 16.26
C ARG A 80 4.55 6.31 15.56
N VAL A 81 3.64 7.08 14.94
CA VAL A 81 2.51 6.53 14.17
C VAL A 81 3.00 5.60 13.06
N LEU A 82 3.97 6.03 12.24
CA LEU A 82 4.51 5.19 11.18
C LEU A 82 5.20 3.92 11.70
N THR A 83 5.85 4.00 12.86
CA THR A 83 6.47 2.83 13.50
C THR A 83 5.41 1.83 13.96
N THR A 84 4.32 2.31 14.56
CA THR A 84 3.17 1.47 14.94
C THR A 84 2.52 0.82 13.73
N LEU A 85 2.27 1.59 12.67
CA LEU A 85 1.68 1.08 11.43
C LEU A 85 2.54 -0.01 10.76
N ARG A 86 3.87 0.17 10.75
CA ARG A 86 4.80 -0.88 10.30
C ARG A 86 4.72 -2.13 11.15
N GLY A 87 4.54 -1.98 12.47
CA GLY A 87 4.29 -3.09 13.38
C GLY A 87 3.00 -3.84 13.02
N CYS A 88 1.90 -3.12 12.82
CA CYS A 88 0.62 -3.71 12.40
C CYS A 88 0.75 -4.46 11.05
N SER A 89 1.39 -3.83 10.07
CA SER A 89 1.70 -4.43 8.76
C SER A 89 2.47 -5.75 8.91
N SER A 90 3.52 -5.76 9.72
CA SER A 90 4.31 -6.98 9.96
C SER A 90 3.48 -8.08 10.62
N VAL A 91 2.56 -7.75 11.53
CA VAL A 91 1.63 -8.72 12.13
C VAL A 91 0.70 -9.32 11.07
N VAL A 92 0.17 -8.51 10.15
CA VAL A 92 -0.65 -9.01 9.03
C VAL A 92 0.16 -9.95 8.15
N GLU A 93 1.37 -9.56 7.76
CA GLU A 93 2.25 -10.40 6.93
C GLU A 93 2.59 -11.73 7.61
N GLN A 94 2.89 -11.69 8.91
CA GLN A 94 3.16 -12.90 9.69
C GLN A 94 1.96 -13.83 9.75
N ARG A 95 0.75 -13.29 9.99
CA ARG A 95 -0.48 -14.07 10.01
C ARG A 95 -0.79 -14.68 8.65
N PHE A 96 -0.63 -13.90 7.58
CA PHE A 96 -0.80 -14.39 6.20
C PHE A 96 0.19 -15.53 5.88
N THR A 97 1.46 -15.34 6.25
CA THR A 97 2.50 -16.36 6.04
C THR A 97 2.26 -17.61 6.89
N ALA A 98 1.74 -17.44 8.12
CA ALA A 98 1.37 -18.56 8.99
C ALA A 98 0.16 -19.34 8.44
N LEU A 99 -0.84 -18.66 7.89
CA LEU A 99 -1.99 -19.29 7.22
C LEU A 99 -1.53 -20.16 6.05
N LEU A 100 -0.59 -19.66 5.24
CA LEU A 100 0.00 -20.40 4.13
C LEU A 100 1.00 -21.48 4.56
N LEU A 101 1.26 -21.66 5.87
CA LEU A 101 2.31 -22.54 6.39
C LEU A 101 3.68 -22.27 5.74
N LYS A 102 4.00 -20.98 5.50
CA LYS A 102 5.20 -20.50 4.81
C LYS A 102 5.34 -20.98 3.35
N ARG A 103 4.25 -21.39 2.71
CA ARG A 103 4.22 -21.79 1.29
C ARG A 103 3.78 -20.63 0.39
N SER A 104 3.90 -20.82 -0.92
CA SER A 104 3.29 -19.91 -1.89
C SER A 104 1.76 -20.11 -1.91
N VAL A 105 1.01 -19.11 -2.38
CA VAL A 105 -0.44 -19.22 -2.63
C VAL A 105 -0.75 -20.41 -3.54
N LYS A 106 0.08 -20.60 -4.58
CA LYS A 106 -0.04 -21.68 -5.56
C LYS A 106 0.08 -23.06 -4.92
N ASP A 107 1.07 -23.24 -4.06
CA ASP A 107 1.31 -24.52 -3.40
C ASP A 107 0.26 -24.79 -2.34
N PHE A 108 -0.12 -23.78 -1.56
CA PHE A 108 -1.22 -23.89 -0.60
C PHE A 108 -2.53 -24.31 -1.27
N ALA A 109 -2.93 -23.64 -2.37
CA ALA A 109 -4.14 -23.98 -3.12
C ALA A 109 -4.09 -25.40 -3.70
N ARG A 110 -2.92 -25.81 -4.24
CA ARG A 110 -2.72 -27.18 -4.75
C ARG A 110 -2.85 -28.22 -3.65
N ASP A 111 -2.26 -27.97 -2.48
CA ASP A 111 -2.35 -28.87 -1.34
C ASP A 111 -3.80 -29.01 -0.87
N LEU A 112 -4.53 -27.90 -0.81
CA LEU A 112 -5.93 -27.88 -0.40
C LEU A 112 -6.83 -28.64 -1.38
N LEU A 113 -6.58 -28.52 -2.69
CA LEU A 113 -7.23 -29.33 -3.71
C LEU A 113 -6.91 -30.84 -3.56
N ARG A 114 -5.66 -31.19 -3.25
CA ARG A 114 -5.29 -32.59 -2.99
C ARG A 114 -6.03 -33.11 -1.77
N ASP A 115 -6.10 -32.34 -0.70
CA ASP A 115 -6.77 -32.73 0.54
C ASP A 115 -8.29 -32.90 0.30
N TYR A 116 -8.89 -32.05 -0.53
CA TYR A 116 -10.27 -32.21 -0.99
C TYR A 116 -10.51 -33.52 -1.74
N CYS A 117 -9.63 -33.87 -2.67
CA CYS A 117 -9.75 -35.06 -3.51
C CYS A 117 -9.41 -36.37 -2.79
N THR A 118 -8.57 -36.31 -1.74
CA THR A 118 -8.09 -37.50 -1.01
C THR A 118 -8.85 -37.72 0.31
N GLY A 119 -9.53 -36.71 0.82
CA GLY A 119 -10.35 -36.79 2.02
C GLY A 119 -11.56 -37.70 1.82
N SER A 120 -11.43 -38.97 2.22
CA SER A 120 -12.53 -39.95 2.23
C SER A 120 -13.23 -40.09 3.58
N ASP A 121 -12.85 -39.32 4.61
CA ASP A 121 -13.30 -39.58 6.00
C ASP A 121 -13.15 -38.39 6.98
N SER A 122 -13.05 -37.16 6.50
CA SER A 122 -12.89 -36.01 7.40
C SER A 122 -14.23 -35.58 8.00
N GLN A 123 -14.32 -35.51 9.33
CA GLN A 123 -15.47 -34.95 10.06
C GLN A 123 -15.80 -33.49 9.66
N MET A 124 -14.85 -32.78 9.03
CA MET A 124 -15.10 -31.49 8.39
C MET A 124 -15.73 -31.71 7.01
N GLY A 125 -16.91 -31.15 6.80
CA GLY A 125 -17.57 -31.21 5.49
C GLY A 125 -16.68 -30.60 4.40
N HIS A 126 -16.78 -31.12 3.17
CA HIS A 126 -16.07 -30.61 1.99
C HIS A 126 -16.18 -29.08 1.80
N ALA A 127 -17.24 -28.46 2.30
CA ALA A 127 -17.42 -27.01 2.32
C ALA A 127 -16.48 -26.28 3.30
N GLU A 128 -16.25 -26.84 4.49
CA GLU A 128 -15.41 -26.22 5.53
C GLU A 128 -13.93 -26.15 5.15
N LEU A 129 -13.48 -27.06 4.28
CA LEU A 129 -12.09 -27.10 3.79
C LEU A 129 -11.70 -25.80 3.08
N PHE A 130 -12.64 -25.18 2.36
CA PHE A 130 -12.42 -23.90 1.68
C PHE A 130 -12.94 -22.71 2.49
N SER A 131 -14.10 -22.84 3.15
CA SER A 131 -14.71 -21.71 3.85
C SER A 131 -13.90 -21.26 5.06
N ALA A 132 -13.30 -22.18 5.84
CA ALA A 132 -12.53 -21.80 7.01
C ALA A 132 -11.22 -21.03 6.67
N PRO A 133 -10.42 -21.42 5.66
CA PRO A 133 -9.34 -20.57 5.16
C PRO A 133 -9.83 -19.25 4.57
N LEU A 134 -10.98 -19.25 3.88
CA LEU A 134 -11.57 -18.06 3.27
C LEU A 134 -11.95 -17.02 4.32
N ASP A 135 -12.63 -17.41 5.39
CA ASP A 135 -12.99 -16.54 6.52
C ASP A 135 -11.74 -15.90 7.15
N ARG A 136 -10.66 -16.69 7.31
CA ARG A 136 -9.41 -16.20 7.91
C ARG A 136 -8.70 -15.20 7.00
N VAL A 137 -8.67 -15.43 5.68
CA VAL A 137 -8.03 -14.49 4.75
C VAL A 137 -8.88 -13.23 4.56
N ASN A 138 -10.20 -13.32 4.59
CA ASN A 138 -11.09 -12.16 4.53
C ASN A 138 -10.90 -11.25 5.77
N ALA A 139 -10.84 -11.83 6.96
CA ALA A 139 -10.52 -11.07 8.17
C ALA A 139 -9.13 -10.41 8.09
N LEU A 140 -8.14 -11.08 7.47
CA LEU A 140 -6.83 -10.47 7.22
C LEU A 140 -6.91 -9.32 6.23
N GLN A 141 -7.67 -9.47 5.15
CA GLN A 141 -7.86 -8.44 4.14
C GLN A 141 -8.50 -7.17 4.73
N GLU A 142 -9.51 -7.33 5.60
CA GLU A 142 -10.13 -6.20 6.32
C GLU A 142 -9.09 -5.46 7.19
N THR A 143 -8.35 -6.20 8.03
CA THR A 143 -7.31 -5.58 8.86
C THR A 143 -6.19 -4.94 8.04
N HIS A 144 -5.86 -5.51 6.88
CA HIS A 144 -4.86 -4.95 5.98
C HIS A 144 -5.33 -3.64 5.34
N ALA A 145 -6.60 -3.60 4.91
CA ALA A 145 -7.21 -2.41 4.32
C ALA A 145 -7.23 -1.22 5.30
N GLU A 146 -7.51 -1.48 6.59
CA GLU A 146 -7.42 -0.46 7.65
C GLU A 146 -5.99 0.08 7.77
N VAL A 147 -4.99 -0.80 7.86
CA VAL A 147 -3.57 -0.42 7.93
C VAL A 147 -3.16 0.39 6.70
N MET A 148 -3.57 -0.03 5.50
CA MET A 148 -3.27 0.70 4.26
C MET A 148 -3.90 2.09 4.24
N ALA A 149 -5.15 2.23 4.69
CA ALA A 149 -5.84 3.51 4.75
C ALA A 149 -5.12 4.49 5.72
N GLU A 150 -4.74 4.01 6.91
CA GLU A 150 -3.98 4.82 7.87
C GLU A 150 -2.59 5.18 7.35
N PHE A 151 -1.90 4.24 6.68
CA PHE A 151 -0.59 4.48 6.09
C PHE A 151 -0.65 5.53 4.99
N LEU A 152 -1.67 5.47 4.13
CA LEU A 152 -1.89 6.44 3.06
C LEU A 152 -2.15 7.85 3.62
N GLN A 153 -2.87 7.96 4.73
CA GLN A 153 -3.09 9.24 5.41
C GLN A 153 -1.82 9.79 6.06
N ALA A 154 -0.98 8.92 6.64
CA ALA A 154 0.20 9.33 7.40
C ALA A 154 1.44 9.63 6.52
N ASP A 155 1.71 8.80 5.50
CA ASP A 155 2.95 8.86 4.69
C ASP A 155 2.67 9.06 3.18
N GLY A 156 1.42 8.88 2.75
CA GLY A 156 1.06 8.87 1.33
C GLY A 156 1.58 7.65 0.58
N CYS A 157 1.75 7.78 -0.74
CA CYS A 157 2.22 6.70 -1.62
C CYS A 157 3.76 6.55 -1.57
N SER A 158 4.30 6.22 -0.41
CA SER A 158 5.73 5.96 -0.22
C SER A 158 6.12 4.54 -0.66
N ASP A 159 7.41 4.21 -0.64
CA ASP A 159 7.88 2.85 -0.94
C ASP A 159 7.31 1.83 0.06
N ALA A 160 7.14 2.22 1.33
CA ALA A 160 6.51 1.36 2.34
C ALA A 160 5.02 1.11 2.05
N TYR A 161 4.31 2.08 1.47
CA TYR A 161 2.94 1.86 1.00
C TYR A 161 2.91 0.88 -0.19
N ARG A 162 3.91 0.90 -1.06
CA ARG A 162 4.01 -0.07 -2.17
C ARG A 162 4.30 -1.49 -1.68
N ASP A 163 5.07 -1.64 -0.60
CA ASP A 163 5.29 -2.94 0.03
C ASP A 163 3.97 -3.50 0.60
N LEU A 164 3.14 -2.63 1.21
CA LEU A 164 1.77 -2.98 1.61
C LEU A 164 0.92 -3.39 0.41
N GLU A 165 0.95 -2.63 -0.68
CA GLU A 165 0.21 -2.97 -1.90
C GLU A 165 0.63 -4.34 -2.47
N GLN A 166 1.91 -4.71 -2.38
CA GLN A 166 2.36 -6.06 -2.75
C GLN A 166 1.78 -7.15 -1.83
N LEU A 167 1.70 -6.89 -0.53
CA LEU A 167 1.04 -7.80 0.41
C LEU A 167 -0.45 -7.91 0.12
N ASP A 168 -1.12 -6.79 -0.19
CA ASP A 168 -2.54 -6.75 -0.56
C ASP A 168 -2.83 -7.63 -1.78
N ASN A 169 -2.02 -7.49 -2.82
CA ASN A 169 -2.14 -8.31 -4.04
C ASN A 169 -1.95 -9.80 -3.75
N ARG A 170 -1.09 -10.17 -2.79
CA ARG A 170 -0.90 -11.58 -2.38
C ARG A 170 -2.10 -12.10 -1.60
N ILE A 171 -2.68 -11.29 -0.72
CA ILE A 171 -3.90 -11.60 0.03
C ILE A 171 -5.05 -11.81 -0.97
N ASP A 172 -5.30 -10.84 -1.85
CA ASP A 172 -6.33 -10.88 -2.89
C ASP A 172 -6.17 -12.10 -3.81
N SER A 173 -4.93 -12.42 -4.20
CA SER A 173 -4.66 -13.62 -5.00
C SER A 173 -5.07 -14.92 -4.30
N LEU A 174 -4.91 -14.99 -2.97
CA LEU A 174 -5.36 -16.14 -2.18
C LEU A 174 -6.88 -16.17 -2.06
N VAL A 175 -7.53 -15.03 -1.82
CA VAL A 175 -8.99 -14.93 -1.77
C VAL A 175 -9.58 -15.48 -3.07
N LYS A 176 -9.17 -14.93 -4.21
CA LYS A 176 -9.64 -15.37 -5.53
C LYS A 176 -9.38 -16.85 -5.81
N ALA A 177 -8.22 -17.36 -5.40
CA ALA A 177 -7.91 -18.78 -5.55
C ALA A 177 -8.87 -19.66 -4.73
N LEU A 178 -9.17 -19.27 -3.49
CA LEU A 178 -10.07 -20.01 -2.61
C LEU A 178 -11.53 -19.91 -3.06
N GLU A 179 -12.00 -18.72 -3.44
CA GLU A 179 -13.35 -18.50 -3.97
C GLU A 179 -13.59 -19.33 -5.23
N ASP A 180 -12.67 -19.30 -6.18
CA ASP A 180 -12.77 -20.06 -7.42
C ASP A 180 -12.84 -21.57 -7.17
N MET A 181 -11.97 -22.10 -6.31
CA MET A 181 -12.05 -23.52 -5.91
C MET A 181 -13.35 -23.84 -5.17
N PHE A 182 -13.81 -22.95 -4.29
CA PHE A 182 -15.05 -23.15 -3.54
C PHE A 182 -16.27 -23.17 -4.48
N CYS A 183 -16.32 -22.29 -5.48
CA CYS A 183 -17.37 -22.26 -6.50
C CYS A 183 -17.48 -23.61 -7.22
N TYR A 184 -16.37 -24.15 -7.74
CA TYR A 184 -16.40 -25.48 -8.38
C TYR A 184 -16.68 -26.61 -7.38
N ALA A 185 -16.22 -26.50 -6.14
CA ALA A 185 -16.50 -27.49 -5.10
C ALA A 185 -17.99 -27.57 -4.74
N LEU A 186 -18.73 -26.45 -4.82
CA LEU A 186 -20.18 -26.40 -4.64
C LEU A 186 -20.95 -27.12 -5.76
N GLU A 187 -20.44 -27.07 -7.00
CA GLU A 187 -20.98 -27.88 -8.11
C GLU A 187 -20.68 -29.38 -7.93
N GLY A 188 -19.58 -29.68 -7.26
CA GLY A 188 -19.20 -31.01 -6.81
C GLY A 188 -17.80 -31.43 -7.25
N PRO A 189 -17.30 -32.57 -6.76
CA PRO A 189 -15.91 -32.96 -6.95
C PRO A 189 -15.48 -33.11 -8.41
N ALA A 190 -16.38 -33.58 -9.28
CA ALA A 190 -16.10 -33.76 -10.70
C ALA A 190 -15.84 -32.44 -11.43
N ALA A 191 -16.57 -31.37 -11.08
CA ALA A 191 -16.42 -30.05 -11.67
C ALA A 191 -15.06 -29.45 -11.31
N LEU A 192 -14.68 -29.52 -10.04
CA LEU A 192 -13.39 -29.02 -9.56
C LEU A 192 -12.19 -29.76 -10.19
N VAL A 193 -12.28 -31.10 -10.30
CA VAL A 193 -11.24 -31.89 -10.98
C VAL A 193 -11.16 -31.56 -12.46
N GLN A 194 -12.30 -31.36 -13.13
CA GLN A 194 -12.32 -30.95 -14.53
C GLN A 194 -11.68 -29.57 -14.73
N ALA A 195 -11.99 -28.59 -13.87
CA ALA A 195 -11.41 -27.26 -13.91
C ALA A 195 -9.87 -27.31 -13.73
N TYR A 196 -9.40 -28.11 -12.77
CA TYR A 196 -7.97 -28.34 -12.57
C TYR A 196 -7.29 -28.90 -13.82
N ASN A 197 -7.88 -29.93 -14.44
CA ASN A 197 -7.33 -30.58 -15.63
C ASN A 197 -7.30 -29.64 -16.85
N ARG A 198 -8.30 -28.77 -16.97
CA ARG A 198 -8.38 -27.74 -18.03
C ARG A 198 -7.50 -26.52 -17.78
N ARG A 199 -6.82 -26.46 -16.63
CA ARG A 199 -6.01 -25.32 -16.19
C ARG A 199 -6.84 -24.03 -16.07
N THR A 200 -8.10 -24.14 -15.66
CA THR A 200 -9.01 -23.00 -15.53
C THR A 200 -9.10 -22.46 -14.11
N LEU A 201 -8.45 -23.10 -13.13
CA LEU A 201 -8.41 -22.56 -11.77
C LEU A 201 -7.51 -21.33 -11.70
N TYR A 202 -7.98 -20.28 -11.02
CA TYR A 202 -7.31 -19.00 -10.90
C TYR A 202 -5.83 -19.14 -10.52
N TRP A 203 -5.54 -19.96 -9.50
CA TRP A 203 -4.19 -20.15 -8.98
C TRP A 203 -3.22 -20.80 -9.99
N GLN A 204 -3.71 -21.48 -11.02
CA GLN A 204 -2.86 -22.07 -12.06
C GLN A 204 -2.28 -21.00 -13.01
N SER A 205 -2.90 -19.80 -13.03
CA SER A 205 -2.46 -18.64 -13.81
C SER A 205 -1.59 -17.63 -13.04
N LEU A 206 -1.48 -17.80 -11.71
CA LEU A 206 -0.58 -17.04 -10.83
C LEU A 206 0.90 -17.40 -11.07
#